data_AF-A0A4U3ATR9-F1
#
_entry.id   AF-A0A4U3ATR9-F1
#
_cell.length_a   1.000
_cell.length_b   1.000
_cell.length_c   1.000
_cell.angle_alpha   90.00
_cell.angle_beta   90.00
_cell.angle_gamma   90.00
#
_symmetry.space_group_name_H-M   'P 1'
#
loop_
_entity.id
_entity.type
_entity.pdbx_description
1 polymer ?
#
loop_
_entity_poly.entity_id
_entity_poly.type
_entity_poly.pdbx_seq_one_letter_code
_entity_poly.pdbx_strand_id
1 'polypeptide(L)'
;LFPALSEEYSSVHISGAARVNGRLLRNALISAAKKHGATFIKGDAVLVREGNDITGVKVNDETIVAEKVIVTAGAWANEILNPLGINFLVTFQKGQIVHLQMENTATENMPVVMPPNDQYILTFDNGHVVIGATHENDTGFDHRVTAGGLHEVFHKALTVAPGLEDSTM
;
A
#
# COMPACT_ATOMS: atom_id res chain seq x y z
N LEU A 1 -0.56 -21.95 -11.71
CA LEU A 1 -0.58 -22.72 -10.45
C LEU A 1 0.50 -22.15 -9.52
N PHE A 2 0.38 -22.33 -8.20
CA PHE A 2 1.33 -21.80 -7.20
C PHE A 2 1.97 -22.98 -6.46
N PRO A 3 3.19 -23.43 -6.85
CA PRO A 3 3.76 -24.70 -6.37
C PRO A 3 4.08 -24.77 -4.88
N ALA A 4 4.32 -23.64 -4.23
CA ALA A 4 4.69 -23.63 -2.81
C ALA A 4 3.51 -23.82 -1.85
N LEU A 5 2.27 -23.89 -2.36
CA LEU A 5 1.07 -24.07 -1.54
C LEU A 5 0.99 -25.48 -0.95
N SER A 6 0.41 -25.56 0.25
CA SER A 6 0.02 -26.83 0.87
C SER A 6 -1.09 -27.51 0.06
N GLU A 7 -1.06 -28.85 0.02
CA GLU A 7 -2.08 -29.68 -0.63
C GLU A 7 -3.37 -29.81 0.21
N GLU A 8 -3.38 -29.29 1.44
CA GLU A 8 -4.53 -29.39 2.36
C GLU A 8 -5.73 -28.51 1.94
N TYR A 9 -5.52 -27.55 1.05
CA TYR A 9 -6.53 -26.58 0.66
C TYR A 9 -7.14 -26.88 -0.72
N SER A 10 -8.46 -26.78 -0.80
CA SER A 10 -9.16 -26.57 -2.08
C SER A 10 -9.18 -25.08 -2.44
N SER A 11 -9.25 -24.75 -3.73
CA SER A 11 -9.22 -23.36 -4.20
C SER A 11 -10.19 -23.07 -5.34
N VAL A 12 -10.55 -21.80 -5.48
CA VAL A 12 -11.29 -21.27 -6.63
C VAL A 12 -10.33 -20.41 -7.45
N HIS A 13 -10.17 -20.74 -8.73
CA HIS A 13 -9.30 -19.99 -9.62
C HIS A 13 -10.06 -18.85 -10.30
N ILE A 14 -9.59 -17.62 -10.11
CA ILE A 14 -10.15 -16.41 -10.73
C ILE A 14 -9.16 -15.91 -11.80
N SER A 15 -9.45 -16.20 -13.07
CA SER A 15 -8.54 -15.89 -14.19
C SER A 15 -8.39 -14.40 -14.50
N GLY A 16 -9.32 -13.56 -14.05
CA GLY A 16 -9.29 -12.11 -14.26
C GLY A 16 -8.53 -11.32 -13.19
N ALA A 17 -8.05 -11.98 -12.13
CA ALA A 17 -7.28 -11.32 -11.09
C ALA A 17 -5.89 -10.91 -11.61
N ALA A 18 -5.39 -9.79 -11.12
CA ALA A 18 -4.09 -9.25 -11.50
C ALA A 18 -3.36 -8.67 -10.30
N ARG A 19 -2.10 -8.31 -10.51
CA ARG A 19 -1.22 -7.70 -9.52
C ARG A 19 -0.43 -6.57 -10.18
N VAL A 20 -0.08 -5.54 -9.40
CA VAL A 20 0.67 -4.38 -9.89
C VAL A 20 1.61 -3.88 -8.81
N ASN A 21 2.77 -3.37 -9.22
CA ASN A 21 3.63 -2.65 -8.30
C ASN A 21 3.06 -1.23 -8.09
N GLY A 22 2.47 -0.98 -6.92
CA GLY A 22 1.80 0.29 -6.62
C GLY A 22 2.71 1.52 -6.75
N ARG A 23 4.00 1.38 -6.43
CA ARG A 23 5.00 2.48 -6.58
C ARG A 23 5.24 2.80 -8.05
N LEU A 24 5.38 1.79 -8.90
CA LEU A 24 5.57 1.99 -10.35
C LEU A 24 4.31 2.58 -10.99
N LEU A 25 3.12 2.08 -10.64
CA LEU A 25 1.85 2.61 -11.14
C LEU A 25 1.68 4.09 -10.77
N ARG A 26 1.89 4.45 -9.49
CA ARG A 26 1.86 5.85 -9.03
C ARG A 26 2.84 6.72 -9.81
N ASN A 27 4.09 6.27 -9.98
CA ASN A 27 5.10 7.03 -10.71
C ASN A 27 4.74 7.21 -12.19
N ALA A 28 4.12 6.21 -12.82
CA ALA A 28 3.62 6.31 -14.19
C ALA A 28 2.50 7.37 -14.30
N LEU A 29 1.55 7.38 -13.35
CA LEU A 29 0.47 8.37 -13.32
C LEU A 29 1.00 9.79 -13.11
N ILE A 30 1.95 10.00 -12.19
CA ILE A 30 2.59 11.31 -11.99
C ILE A 30 3.31 11.77 -13.26
N SER A 31 4.06 10.86 -13.91
CA SER A 31 4.77 11.16 -15.15
C SER A 31 3.81 11.54 -16.28
N ALA A 32 2.70 10.81 -16.42
CA ALA A 32 1.66 11.11 -17.39
C ALA A 32 1.01 12.48 -17.13
N ALA A 33 0.64 12.76 -15.88
CA ALA A 33 0.06 14.05 -15.49
C ALA A 33 0.99 15.23 -15.85
N LYS A 34 2.29 15.11 -15.54
CA LYS A 34 3.31 16.11 -15.91
C LYS A 34 3.39 16.32 -17.42
N LYS A 35 3.38 15.23 -18.19
CA LYS A 35 3.38 15.28 -19.67
C LYS A 35 2.16 16.02 -20.22
N HIS A 36 1.04 15.98 -19.51
CA HIS A 36 -0.20 16.69 -19.84
C HIS A 36 -0.31 18.08 -19.18
N GLY A 37 0.79 18.62 -18.65
CA GLY A 37 0.87 20.00 -18.16
C GLY A 37 0.63 20.18 -16.66
N ALA A 38 0.49 19.10 -15.88
CA ALA A 38 0.38 19.22 -14.43
C ALA A 38 1.72 19.58 -13.78
N THR A 39 1.69 20.50 -12.82
CA THR A 39 2.84 20.79 -11.95
C THR A 39 2.79 19.87 -10.74
N PHE A 40 3.91 19.19 -10.43
CA PHE A 40 4.05 18.38 -9.23
C PHE A 40 5.00 19.05 -8.25
N ILE A 41 4.50 19.39 -7.07
CA ILE A 41 5.25 20.05 -6.02
C ILE A 41 5.37 19.06 -4.86
N LYS A 42 6.60 18.80 -4.43
CA LYS A 42 6.87 17.95 -3.26
C LYS A 42 6.99 18.85 -2.04
N GLY A 43 6.12 18.64 -1.06
CA GLY A 43 6.11 19.37 0.21
C GLY A 43 4.82 19.10 0.96
N ASP A 44 4.75 19.54 2.22
CA ASP A 44 3.55 19.44 3.04
C ASP A 44 2.68 20.67 2.78
N ALA A 45 1.44 20.43 2.37
CA ALA A 45 0.51 21.49 1.99
C ALA A 45 -0.52 21.73 3.09
N VAL A 46 -0.82 23.00 3.34
CA VAL A 46 -1.92 23.43 4.20
C VAL A 46 -2.95 24.23 3.39
N LEU A 47 -4.22 24.14 3.78
CA LEU A 47 -5.29 24.89 3.09
C LEU A 47 -5.17 26.38 3.36
N VAL A 48 -5.39 27.20 2.34
CA VAL A 48 -5.54 28.65 2.45
C VAL A 48 -7.02 28.98 2.34
N ARG A 49 -7.51 29.80 3.26
CA ARG A 49 -8.92 30.18 3.33
C ARG A 49 -9.10 31.69 3.48
N GLU A 50 -10.17 32.20 2.88
CA GLU A 50 -10.68 33.56 3.08
C GLU A 50 -12.14 33.46 3.54
N GLY A 51 -12.41 33.83 4.80
CA GLY A 51 -13.71 33.56 5.41
C GLY A 51 -14.02 32.06 5.43
N ASN A 52 -15.08 31.67 4.71
CA ASN A 52 -15.54 30.28 4.59
C ASN A 52 -15.05 29.59 3.30
N ASP A 53 -14.36 30.32 2.42
CA ASP A 53 -13.96 29.82 1.11
C ASP A 53 -12.50 29.34 1.12
N ILE A 54 -12.25 28.16 0.55
CA ILE A 54 -10.90 27.68 0.27
C ILE A 54 -10.43 28.31 -1.03
N THR A 55 -9.38 29.12 -0.96
CA THR A 55 -8.86 29.89 -2.09
C THR A 55 -7.56 29.30 -2.65
N GLY A 56 -7.02 28.26 -2.02
CA GLY A 56 -5.80 27.60 -2.47
C GLY A 56 -5.12 26.75 -1.41
N VAL A 57 -3.81 26.54 -1.61
CA VAL A 57 -2.93 25.85 -0.66
C VAL A 57 -1.62 26.60 -0.49
N LYS A 58 -0.99 26.47 0.69
CA LYS A 58 0.38 26.92 0.93
C LYS A 58 1.29 25.69 1.05
N VAL A 59 2.39 25.68 0.31
CA VAL A 59 3.41 24.61 0.32
C VAL A 59 4.79 25.22 0.11
N ASN A 60 5.81 24.78 0.86
CA ASN A 60 7.19 25.30 0.76
C ASN A 60 7.29 26.84 0.79
N ASP A 61 6.48 27.49 1.64
CA ASP A 61 6.36 28.96 1.74
C ASP A 61 5.76 29.69 0.52
N GLU A 62 5.32 28.96 -0.49
CA GLU A 62 4.59 29.51 -1.64
C GLU A 62 3.08 29.27 -1.50
N THR A 63 2.29 30.28 -1.85
CA THR A 63 0.83 30.17 -1.93
C THR A 63 0.41 29.91 -3.37
N ILE A 64 -0.34 28.84 -3.58
CA ILE A 64 -0.92 28.46 -4.85
C ILE A 64 -2.42 28.74 -4.80
N VAL A 65 -2.87 29.73 -5.56
CA VAL A 65 -4.29 30.05 -5.71
C VAL A 65 -4.96 28.99 -6.58
N ALA A 66 -6.12 28.51 -6.16
CA ALA A 66 -6.89 27.52 -6.91
C ALA A 66 -8.39 27.73 -6.72
N GLU A 67 -9.16 27.56 -7.80
CA GLU A 67 -10.63 27.59 -7.74
C GLU A 67 -11.23 26.36 -7.03
N LYS A 68 -10.47 25.26 -7.02
CA LYS A 68 -10.83 23.99 -6.39
C LYS A 68 -9.60 23.36 -5.76
N VAL A 69 -9.79 22.80 -4.57
CA VAL A 69 -8.81 21.99 -3.86
C VAL A 69 -9.42 20.62 -3.59
N ILE A 70 -8.68 19.55 -3.90
CA ILE A 70 -9.08 18.17 -3.64
C ILE A 70 -8.11 17.59 -2.62
N VAL A 71 -8.62 17.14 -1.47
CA VAL A 71 -7.81 16.53 -0.41
C VAL A 71 -7.72 15.02 -0.63
N THR A 72 -6.53 14.52 -0.96
CA THR A 72 -6.23 13.10 -1.18
C THR A 72 -5.13 12.57 -0.24
N ALA A 73 -5.09 13.08 0.99
CA ALA A 73 -3.99 12.88 1.94
C ALA A 73 -4.02 11.56 2.74
N GLY A 74 -4.89 10.60 2.38
CA GLY A 74 -4.97 9.30 3.05
C GLY A 74 -5.16 9.42 4.56
N ALA A 75 -4.36 8.67 5.34
CA ALA A 75 -4.42 8.66 6.80
C ALA A 75 -4.14 10.03 7.46
N TRP A 76 -3.50 10.95 6.74
CA TRP A 76 -3.21 12.32 7.20
C TRP A 76 -4.34 13.31 6.90
N ALA A 77 -5.45 12.89 6.29
CA ALA A 77 -6.51 13.83 5.89
C ALA A 77 -7.08 14.64 7.08
N ASN A 78 -7.12 14.05 8.28
CA ASN A 78 -7.56 14.77 9.48
C ASN A 78 -6.69 15.99 9.81
N GLU A 79 -5.37 15.93 9.60
CA GLU A 79 -4.48 17.06 9.86
C GLU A 79 -4.81 18.27 8.97
N ILE A 80 -5.28 18.01 7.75
CA ILE A 80 -5.66 19.03 6.77
C ILE A 80 -7.09 19.56 7.02
N LEU A 81 -8.01 18.68 7.43
CA LEU A 81 -9.44 18.98 7.53
C LEU A 81 -9.87 19.52 8.90
N ASN A 82 -9.16 19.18 9.98
CA ASN A 82 -9.44 19.65 11.34
C ASN A 82 -9.53 21.18 11.46
N PRO A 83 -8.66 22.00 10.82
CA PRO A 83 -8.78 23.47 10.84
C PRO A 83 -10.07 24.02 10.25
N LEU A 84 -10.79 23.21 9.46
CA LEU A 84 -12.11 23.54 8.92
C LEU A 84 -13.27 23.11 9.83
N GLY A 85 -12.98 22.49 10.98
CA GLY A 85 -14.00 21.91 11.86
C GLY A 85 -14.64 20.63 11.31
N ILE A 86 -14.03 20.02 10.30
CA ILE A 86 -14.52 18.78 9.69
C ILE A 86 -13.92 17.60 10.44
N ASN A 87 -14.77 16.80 11.09
CA ASN A 87 -14.38 15.54 11.70
C ASN A 87 -14.41 14.42 10.65
N PHE A 88 -13.26 14.09 10.05
CA PHE A 88 -13.16 13.05 9.04
C PHE A 88 -12.84 11.69 9.68
N LEU A 89 -13.62 10.66 9.37
CA LEU A 89 -13.50 9.33 10.01
C LEU A 89 -12.39 8.49 9.38
N VAL A 90 -11.16 8.99 9.43
CA VAL A 90 -9.95 8.28 8.99
C VAL A 90 -8.96 8.12 10.15
N THR A 91 -8.33 6.95 10.23
CA THR A 91 -7.30 6.64 11.23
C THR A 91 -6.12 5.92 10.57
N PHE A 92 -5.03 5.78 11.32
CA PHE A 92 -3.91 4.94 10.92
C PHE A 92 -4.22 3.48 11.25
N GLN A 93 -4.09 2.61 10.25
CA GLN A 93 -3.97 1.16 10.43
C GLN A 93 -2.61 0.75 9.85
N LYS A 94 -1.73 0.26 10.71
CA LYS A 94 -0.40 -0.17 10.30
C LYS A 94 -0.50 -1.59 9.73
N GLY A 95 0.22 -1.82 8.62
CA GLY A 95 0.38 -3.13 8.02
C GLY A 95 1.84 -3.39 7.70
N GLN A 96 2.33 -4.54 8.13
CA GLN A 96 3.68 -5.03 7.85
C GLN A 96 3.59 -6.11 6.77
N ILE A 97 4.42 -5.98 5.73
CA ILE A 97 4.57 -6.95 4.64
C ILE A 97 6.04 -7.39 4.57
N VAL A 98 6.27 -8.61 4.09
CA VAL A 98 7.62 -9.13 3.85
C VAL A 98 7.78 -9.44 2.37
N HIS A 99 8.93 -9.03 1.85
CA HIS A 99 9.40 -9.42 0.54
C HIS A 99 10.36 -10.60 0.70
N LEU A 100 10.12 -11.65 -0.07
CA LEU A 100 10.89 -12.88 -0.11
C LEU A 100 11.47 -13.09 -1.51
N GLN A 101 12.55 -13.87 -1.57
CA GLN A 101 13.23 -14.27 -2.78
C GLN A 101 13.30 -15.81 -2.84
N MET A 102 12.66 -16.38 -3.86
CA MET A 102 12.81 -17.78 -4.24
C MET A 102 13.92 -17.89 -5.28
N GLU A 103 15.06 -18.45 -4.88
CA GLU A 103 16.20 -18.61 -5.77
C GLU A 103 15.87 -19.55 -6.95
N ASN A 104 16.37 -19.20 -8.14
CA ASN A 104 16.21 -19.98 -9.37
C ASN A 104 14.76 -20.37 -9.74
N THR A 105 13.77 -19.58 -9.29
CA THR A 105 12.35 -19.86 -9.51
C THR A 105 11.69 -18.77 -10.35
N ALA A 106 11.02 -19.18 -11.44
CA ALA A 106 10.21 -18.30 -12.26
C ALA A 106 8.83 -18.10 -11.62
N THR A 107 8.50 -16.86 -11.24
CA THR A 107 7.30 -16.52 -10.46
C THR A 107 6.31 -15.61 -11.21
N GLU A 108 6.60 -15.27 -12.46
CA GLU A 108 5.87 -14.30 -13.30
C GLU A 108 4.42 -14.74 -13.56
N ASN A 109 4.18 -16.05 -13.67
CA ASN A 109 2.87 -16.59 -14.00
C ASN A 109 2.14 -17.18 -12.78
N MET A 110 2.70 -17.00 -11.58
CA MET A 110 2.01 -17.42 -10.36
C MET A 110 0.85 -16.46 -10.07
N PRO A 111 -0.34 -17.00 -9.75
CA PRO A 111 -1.49 -16.18 -9.41
C PRO A 111 -1.30 -15.52 -8.04
N VAL A 112 -2.11 -14.51 -7.75
CA VAL A 112 -2.30 -14.04 -6.37
C VAL A 112 -3.04 -15.13 -5.59
N VAL A 113 -2.60 -15.40 -4.38
CA VAL A 113 -3.25 -16.30 -3.43
C VAL A 113 -3.92 -15.46 -2.35
N MET A 114 -5.20 -15.72 -2.13
CA MET A 114 -5.98 -15.20 -1.01
C MET A 114 -6.30 -16.39 -0.10
N PRO A 115 -5.50 -16.65 0.94
CA PRO A 115 -5.76 -17.74 1.87
C PRO A 115 -7.06 -17.52 2.68
N PRO A 116 -7.57 -18.53 3.40
CA PRO A 116 -8.72 -18.39 4.30
C PRO A 116 -8.36 -17.68 5.61
N ASN A 117 -7.57 -16.61 5.52
CA ASN A 117 -7.19 -15.69 6.58
C ASN A 117 -7.17 -14.26 6.03
N ASP A 118 -6.65 -13.30 6.78
CA ASP A 118 -6.58 -11.89 6.39
C ASP A 118 -5.33 -11.53 5.56
N GLN A 119 -4.55 -12.51 5.10
CA GLN A 119 -3.35 -12.26 4.29
C GLN A 119 -3.56 -12.48 2.80
N TYR A 120 -2.53 -12.14 2.04
CA TYR A 120 -2.36 -12.44 0.64
C TYR A 120 -0.91 -12.88 0.39
N ILE A 121 -0.73 -13.67 -0.67
CA ILE A 121 0.58 -13.98 -1.23
C ILE A 121 0.52 -13.59 -2.70
N LEU A 122 1.47 -12.78 -3.15
CA LEU A 122 1.59 -12.43 -4.56
C LEU A 122 3.04 -12.49 -4.99
N THR A 123 3.28 -12.58 -6.28
CA THR A 123 4.62 -12.63 -6.83
C THR A 123 4.92 -11.43 -7.72
N PHE A 124 6.18 -11.24 -8.02
CA PHE A 124 6.66 -10.50 -9.18
C PHE A 124 7.56 -11.42 -9.98
N ASP A 125 8.36 -10.85 -10.87
CA ASP A 125 9.24 -11.61 -11.74
C ASP A 125 10.51 -12.04 -10.97
N ASN A 126 11.24 -13.02 -11.51
CA ASN A 126 12.53 -13.45 -10.99
C ASN A 126 12.53 -13.91 -9.52
N GLY A 127 11.54 -14.72 -9.11
CA GLY A 127 11.51 -15.35 -7.79
C GLY A 127 10.99 -14.45 -6.67
N HIS A 128 10.60 -13.22 -6.95
CA HIS A 128 10.19 -12.27 -5.93
C HIS A 128 8.76 -12.55 -5.45
N VAL A 129 8.59 -12.74 -4.15
CA VAL A 129 7.30 -13.04 -3.49
C VAL A 129 7.02 -11.99 -2.43
N VAL A 130 5.76 -11.61 -2.26
CA VAL A 130 5.31 -10.71 -1.19
C VAL A 130 4.26 -11.44 -0.37
N ILE A 131 4.48 -11.47 0.95
CA ILE A 131 3.57 -12.03 1.93
C ILE A 131 3.13 -10.93 2.90
N GLY A 132 1.88 -10.96 3.31
CA GLY A 132 1.34 -10.00 4.27
C GLY A 132 -0.16 -9.80 4.14
N ALA A 133 -0.76 -8.83 4.83
CA ALA A 133 -0.13 -7.95 5.80
C ALA A 133 -0.65 -8.23 7.22
N THR A 134 0.03 -7.67 8.24
CA THR A 134 -0.61 -7.45 9.55
C THR A 134 -1.74 -6.40 9.43
N HIS A 135 -2.67 -6.42 10.37
CA HIS A 135 -3.72 -5.40 10.54
C HIS A 135 -3.67 -4.83 11.95
N GLU A 136 -2.81 -3.83 12.17
CA GLU A 136 -2.57 -3.24 13.48
C GLU A 136 -3.36 -1.93 13.63
N ASN A 137 -4.40 -1.96 14.47
CA ASN A 137 -5.21 -0.79 14.80
C ASN A 137 -4.53 0.07 15.88
N ASP A 138 -4.93 1.33 15.95
CA ASP A 138 -4.58 2.26 17.05
C ASP A 138 -3.08 2.46 17.29
N THR A 139 -2.24 2.21 16.27
CA THR A 139 -0.79 2.39 16.35
C THR A 139 -0.33 3.84 16.22
N GLY A 140 -1.23 4.72 15.79
CA GLY A 140 -0.84 6.00 15.20
C GLY A 140 0.08 5.79 13.99
N PHE A 141 0.89 6.79 13.68
CA PHE A 141 1.90 6.69 12.63
C PHE A 141 3.21 6.06 13.15
N ASP A 142 3.21 4.73 13.32
CA ASP A 142 4.41 3.95 13.65
C ASP A 142 4.93 3.17 12.43
N HIS A 143 6.06 3.62 11.87
CA HIS A 143 6.68 2.97 10.70
C HIS A 143 7.70 1.88 11.04
N ARG A 144 7.88 1.53 12.32
CA ARG A 144 8.90 0.55 12.74
C ARG A 144 8.41 -0.87 12.43
N VAL A 145 9.34 -1.70 11.96
CA VAL A 145 9.11 -3.14 11.85
C VAL A 145 9.23 -3.77 13.24
N THR A 146 8.34 -4.70 13.56
CA THR A 146 8.29 -5.37 14.87
C THR A 146 8.50 -6.86 14.72
N ALA A 147 9.19 -7.49 15.68
CA ALA A 147 9.35 -8.94 15.70
C ALA A 147 8.00 -9.69 15.72
N GLY A 148 7.01 -9.18 16.46
CA GLY A 148 5.66 -9.76 16.51
C GLY A 148 4.94 -9.73 15.16
N GLY A 149 4.96 -8.59 14.47
CA GLY A 149 4.36 -8.49 13.13
C GLY A 149 5.05 -9.36 12.09
N LEU A 150 6.37 -9.46 12.12
CA LEU A 150 7.10 -10.41 11.25
C LEU A 150 6.73 -11.86 11.56
N HIS A 151 6.67 -12.22 12.83
CA HIS A 151 6.28 -13.57 13.25
C HIS A 151 4.86 -13.92 12.76
N GLU A 152 3.90 -13.00 12.90
CA GLU A 152 2.55 -13.18 12.38
C GLU A 152 2.53 -13.39 10.85
N VAL A 153 3.28 -12.56 10.12
CA VAL A 153 3.40 -12.66 8.66
C VAL A 153 3.97 -14.00 8.22
N PHE A 154 5.08 -14.44 8.82
CA PHE A 154 5.68 -15.75 8.50
C PHE A 154 4.78 -16.90 8.90
N HIS A 155 4.21 -16.88 10.10
CA HIS A 155 3.40 -17.98 10.60
C HIS A 155 2.19 -18.24 9.69
N LYS A 156 1.43 -17.19 9.34
CA LYS A 156 0.26 -17.31 8.46
C LYS A 156 0.66 -17.71 7.04
N ALA A 157 1.74 -17.14 6.48
CA ALA A 157 2.19 -17.47 5.13
C ALA A 157 2.70 -18.91 5.02
N LEU A 158 3.58 -19.36 5.93
CA LEU A 158 4.18 -20.69 5.90
C LEU A 158 3.18 -21.81 6.23
N THR A 159 2.11 -21.51 6.98
CA THR A 159 1.01 -22.45 7.19
C THR A 159 0.27 -22.78 5.88
N VAL A 160 0.17 -21.80 4.97
CA VAL A 160 -0.57 -21.95 3.70
C VAL A 160 0.36 -22.36 2.55
N ALA A 161 1.59 -21.84 2.57
CA ALA A 161 2.60 -22.02 1.54
C ALA A 161 3.92 -22.51 2.16
N PRO A 162 3.97 -23.75 2.69
CA PRO A 162 5.17 -24.28 3.34
C PRO A 162 6.38 -24.35 2.41
N GLY A 163 6.18 -24.43 1.09
CA GLY A 163 7.29 -24.37 0.11
C GLY A 163 8.03 -23.02 0.06
N LEU A 164 7.60 -22.02 0.83
CA LEU A 164 8.32 -20.75 1.00
C LEU A 164 9.35 -20.78 2.14
N GLU A 165 9.45 -21.85 2.93
CA GLU A 165 10.30 -21.94 4.14
C GLU A 165 11.77 -21.58 3.87
N ASP A 166 12.34 -22.03 2.75
CA ASP A 166 13.73 -21.76 2.37
C ASP A 166 13.93 -20.46 1.58
N SER A 167 12.89 -19.63 1.43
CA SER A 167 13.01 -18.34 0.74
C SER A 167 13.81 -17.35 1.57
N THR A 168 14.61 -16.51 0.90
CA THR A 168 15.44 -15.49 1.55
C THR A 168 14.73 -14.12 1.59
N MET A 169 15.25 -13.17 2.36
CA MET A 169 14.72 -11.79 2.52
C MET A 169 15.74 -10.75 2.10
#